data_AF-X1HEY5-F1
#
_entry.id   AF-X1HEY5-F1
#
_cell.length_a   1.000
_cell.length_b   1.000
_cell.length_c   1.000
_cell.angle_alpha   90.00
_cell.angle_beta   90.00
_cell.angle_gamma   90.00
#
_symmetry.space_group_name_H-M   'P 1'
#
loop_
_entity.id
_entity.type
_entity.pdbx_description
1 polymer ?
#
loop_
_entity_poly.entity_id
_entity_poly.type
_entity_poly.pdbx_seq_one_letter_code
_entity_poly.pdbx_strand_id
1 'polypeptide(L)'
;IKLAKREGEGSVWFDDVKLVEASPGPVLNGGFEILNGSDKPKFWKEDHHGGWSSDTQGSYEGERSMQTTVAWSWFSQKILVKAERYYTLRAYLRSDIAIPEKEDYANTFLTLECLNWRKKVIKREWGIVNATSSWEPKDLPSRPLVWTHSRFQSHH
;
A
#
# COMPACT_ATOMS: atom_id res chain seq x y z
N ILE A 1 -11.32 -9.58 12.53
CA ILE A 1 -11.61 -10.71 13.45
C ILE A 1 -10.55 -10.69 14.55
N LYS A 2 -10.89 -10.86 15.82
CA LYS A 2 -9.93 -10.99 16.92
C LYS A 2 -10.15 -12.32 17.61
N LEU A 3 -9.06 -13.07 17.82
CA LEU A 3 -9.05 -14.34 18.52
C LEU A 3 -7.85 -14.34 19.48
N ALA A 4 -8.07 -14.69 20.73
CA ALA A 4 -7.02 -14.77 21.73
C ALA A 4 -7.42 -15.78 22.80
N LYS A 5 -6.46 -16.55 23.32
CA LYS A 5 -6.55 -16.97 24.73
C LYS A 5 -5.91 -15.87 25.54
N ARG A 6 -6.71 -15.19 26.37
CA ARG A 6 -6.25 -14.01 27.13
C ARG A 6 -5.34 -14.41 28.29
N GLU A 7 -5.75 -15.33 29.17
CA GLU A 7 -5.01 -15.78 30.38
C GLU A 7 -5.33 -17.25 30.79
N GLY A 8 -4.56 -17.84 31.73
CA GLY A 8 -4.75 -19.18 32.37
C GLY A 8 -3.76 -20.28 31.91
N GLU A 9 -3.53 -21.33 32.72
CA GLU A 9 -2.81 -22.55 32.29
C GLU A 9 -3.69 -23.42 31.34
N GLY A 10 -3.08 -24.29 30.53
CA GLY A 10 -3.77 -25.07 29.47
C GLY A 10 -3.86 -24.36 28.10
N SER A 11 -4.49 -24.97 27.09
CA SER A 11 -4.34 -24.59 25.66
C SER A 11 -5.64 -24.23 24.94
N VAL A 12 -5.54 -23.42 23.87
CA VAL A 12 -6.61 -23.10 22.91
C VAL A 12 -6.12 -23.45 21.51
N TRP A 13 -7.02 -23.98 20.66
CA TRP A 13 -6.73 -24.36 19.28
C TRP A 13 -7.75 -23.74 18.34
N PHE A 14 -7.28 -23.12 17.27
CA PHE A 14 -8.09 -22.48 16.24
C PHE A 14 -7.81 -23.16 14.89
N ASP A 15 -8.86 -23.40 14.10
CA ASP A 15 -8.72 -23.97 12.75
C ASP A 15 -9.74 -23.36 11.77
N ASP A 16 -9.39 -23.35 10.48
CA ASP A 16 -10.11 -22.79 9.31
C ASP A 16 -10.71 -21.37 9.48
N VAL A 17 -10.03 -20.48 10.21
CA VAL A 17 -10.47 -19.08 10.35
C VAL A 17 -10.24 -18.30 9.05
N LYS A 18 -11.33 -17.83 8.42
CA LYS A 18 -11.30 -17.08 7.15
C LYS A 18 -11.88 -15.67 7.31
N LEU A 19 -11.30 -14.72 6.59
CA LEU A 19 -11.88 -13.40 6.35
C LEU A 19 -11.67 -13.04 4.88
N VAL A 20 -12.74 -12.86 4.10
CA VAL A 20 -12.62 -12.63 2.65
C VAL A 20 -13.65 -11.60 2.17
N GLU A 21 -13.16 -10.50 1.60
CA GLU A 21 -13.42 -10.16 0.20
C GLU A 21 -12.33 -9.17 -0.28
N ALA A 22 -11.58 -9.54 -1.31
CA ALA A 22 -10.72 -8.63 -2.06
C ALA A 22 -11.22 -8.59 -3.51
N SER A 23 -12.20 -7.72 -3.77
CA SER A 23 -12.45 -7.21 -5.12
C SER A 23 -11.13 -6.72 -5.71
N PRO A 24 -10.88 -6.81 -7.04
CA PRO A 24 -9.78 -6.09 -7.66
C PRO A 24 -9.80 -4.67 -7.13
N GLY A 25 -8.72 -4.31 -6.45
CA GLY A 25 -8.66 -3.06 -5.69
C GLY A 25 -8.78 -1.86 -6.65
N PRO A 26 -9.09 -0.68 -6.12
CA PRO A 26 -9.18 0.54 -6.94
C PRO A 26 -7.83 0.98 -7.55
N VAL A 27 -6.74 0.27 -7.25
CA VAL A 27 -5.40 0.52 -7.79
C VAL A 27 -5.41 0.25 -9.30
N LEU A 28 -5.24 1.30 -10.08
CA LEU A 28 -5.15 1.21 -11.52
C LEU A 28 -3.73 0.80 -11.92
N ASN A 29 -3.61 -0.18 -12.82
CA ASN A 29 -2.32 -0.63 -13.36
C ASN A 29 -1.30 -1.00 -12.28
N GLY A 30 -1.72 -1.79 -11.28
CA GLY A 30 -0.88 -2.20 -10.16
C GLY A 30 0.28 -3.14 -10.54
N GLY A 31 0.17 -3.86 -11.65
CA GLY A 31 1.26 -4.66 -12.24
C GLY A 31 2.15 -3.87 -13.19
N PHE A 32 1.89 -2.58 -13.41
CA PHE A 32 2.71 -1.67 -14.23
C PHE A 32 2.82 -2.01 -15.74
N GLU A 33 2.03 -2.96 -16.23
CA GLU A 33 2.09 -3.45 -17.61
C GLU A 33 1.57 -2.45 -18.66
N ILE A 34 0.66 -1.56 -18.26
CA ILE A 34 0.08 -0.59 -19.19
C ILE A 34 0.97 0.65 -19.23
N LEU A 35 1.60 0.93 -20.35
CA LEU A 35 2.44 2.12 -20.54
C LEU A 35 1.65 3.29 -21.18
N ASN A 36 2.14 4.51 -20.97
CA ASN A 36 1.72 5.68 -21.72
C ASN A 36 2.63 5.88 -22.96
N GLY A 37 2.39 6.94 -23.75
CA GLY A 37 3.20 7.24 -24.94
C GLY A 37 4.65 7.66 -24.67
N SER A 38 5.09 7.67 -23.41
CA SER A 38 6.48 7.93 -23.01
C SER A 38 7.09 6.73 -22.26
N ASP A 39 6.59 5.52 -22.51
CA ASP A 39 7.02 4.25 -21.89
C ASP A 39 7.02 4.23 -20.35
N LYS A 40 6.23 5.09 -19.72
CA LYS A 40 6.03 5.15 -18.27
C LYS A 40 4.71 4.47 -17.89
N PRO A 41 4.62 3.80 -16.73
CA PRO A 41 3.38 3.16 -16.30
C PRO A 41 2.21 4.15 -16.23
N LYS A 42 1.16 3.86 -16.97
CA LYS A 42 -0.07 4.66 -17.03
C LYS A 42 -0.71 4.73 -15.64
N PHE A 43 -1.31 5.88 -15.32
CA PHE A 43 -1.98 6.24 -14.05
C PHE A 43 -1.08 6.51 -12.84
N TRP A 44 0.20 6.14 -12.91
CA TRP A 44 1.17 6.46 -11.89
C TRP A 44 1.91 7.76 -12.19
N LYS A 45 2.36 8.44 -11.14
CA LYS A 45 3.07 9.70 -11.21
C LYS A 45 4.31 9.63 -10.33
N GLU A 46 5.44 9.84 -10.98
CA GLU A 46 6.74 10.12 -10.36
C GLU A 46 6.76 11.59 -9.90
N ASP A 47 7.33 11.84 -8.73
CA ASP A 47 7.56 13.20 -8.25
C ASP A 47 8.82 13.81 -8.86
N HIS A 48 9.18 15.02 -8.42
CA HIS A 48 10.28 15.76 -9.03
C HIS A 48 11.67 15.21 -8.68
N HIS A 49 11.79 14.33 -7.66
CA HIS A 49 13.06 13.70 -7.31
C HIS A 49 13.49 12.64 -8.34
N GLY A 50 12.53 12.09 -9.08
CA GLY A 50 12.80 11.06 -10.07
C GLY A 50 13.27 9.74 -9.46
N GLY A 51 13.99 8.94 -10.26
CA GLY A 51 14.60 7.68 -9.80
C GLY A 51 13.73 6.44 -9.98
N TRP A 52 12.60 6.53 -10.69
CA TRP A 52 11.69 5.41 -10.94
C TRP A 52 11.75 4.92 -12.39
N SER A 53 11.95 3.62 -12.54
CA SER A 53 11.98 2.93 -13.84
C SER A 53 11.29 1.58 -13.82
N SER A 54 10.72 1.19 -14.96
CA SER A 54 10.21 -0.16 -15.16
C SER A 54 11.39 -1.13 -15.26
N ASP A 55 11.35 -2.21 -14.49
CA ASP A 55 12.26 -3.35 -14.63
C ASP A 55 11.51 -4.52 -15.29
N THR A 56 12.16 -5.19 -16.23
CA THR A 56 11.63 -6.36 -16.95
C THR A 56 12.35 -7.65 -16.62
N GLN A 57 13.38 -7.60 -15.77
CA GLN A 57 14.19 -8.76 -15.38
C GLN A 57 13.74 -9.37 -14.06
N GLY A 58 13.20 -8.54 -13.15
CA GLY A 58 12.67 -8.98 -11.87
C GLY A 58 11.24 -8.51 -11.65
N SER A 59 10.25 -9.24 -12.15
CA SER A 59 8.83 -9.07 -11.81
C SER A 59 8.35 -10.11 -10.79
N TYR A 60 7.29 -9.79 -10.05
CA TYR A 60 6.58 -10.77 -9.21
C TYR A 60 5.57 -11.56 -10.06
N GLU A 61 4.79 -10.82 -10.84
CA GLU A 61 3.79 -11.30 -11.79
C GLU A 61 3.86 -10.39 -13.02
N GLY A 62 3.58 -10.93 -14.20
CA GLY A 62 3.67 -10.18 -15.45
C GLY A 62 5.11 -9.97 -15.93
N GLU A 63 5.30 -9.03 -16.85
CA GLU A 63 6.58 -8.73 -17.49
C GLU A 63 7.31 -7.56 -16.82
N ARG A 64 6.63 -6.81 -15.95
CA ARG A 64 7.16 -5.56 -15.38
C ARG A 64 7.04 -5.50 -13.86
N SER A 65 8.00 -4.81 -13.27
CA SER A 65 7.92 -4.25 -11.93
C SER A 65 8.41 -2.81 -11.95
N MET A 66 8.24 -2.11 -10.82
CA MET A 66 8.83 -0.79 -10.65
C MET A 66 10.01 -0.87 -9.69
N GLN A 67 11.14 -0.33 -10.14
CA GLN A 67 12.33 -0.13 -9.36
C GLN A 67 12.46 1.34 -8.98
N THR A 68 13.00 1.59 -7.79
CA THR A 68 13.47 2.91 -7.38
C THR A 68 14.92 2.84 -6.89
N THR A 69 15.71 3.86 -7.20
CA THR A 69 17.12 3.98 -6.78
C THR A 69 17.39 5.25 -5.96
N VAL A 70 16.40 6.12 -5.83
CA VAL A 70 16.52 7.41 -5.14
C VAL A 70 15.67 7.40 -3.87
N ALA A 71 16.32 7.57 -2.71
CA ALA A 71 15.65 7.63 -1.43
C ALA A 71 14.66 8.81 -1.35
N TRP A 72 13.52 8.61 -0.69
CA TRP A 72 12.48 9.62 -0.48
C TRP A 72 11.88 10.24 -1.76
N SER A 73 12.04 9.56 -2.91
CA SER A 73 11.27 9.83 -4.11
C SER A 73 9.89 9.17 -4.04
N TRP A 74 8.89 9.75 -4.71
CA TRP A 74 7.51 9.27 -4.63
C TRP A 74 7.00 8.77 -5.97
N PHE A 75 6.44 7.56 -5.95
CA PHE A 75 5.62 7.04 -7.04
C PHE A 75 4.21 6.80 -6.53
N SER A 76 3.26 7.54 -7.08
CA SER A 76 1.92 7.61 -6.51
C SER A 76 0.83 7.58 -7.58
N GLN A 77 -0.35 7.16 -7.17
CA GLN A 77 -1.57 7.31 -7.97
C GLN A 77 -2.68 7.91 -7.11
N LYS A 78 -3.58 8.67 -7.74
CA LYS A 78 -4.79 9.18 -7.10
C LYS A 78 -5.97 8.37 -7.59
N ILE A 79 -6.68 7.76 -6.66
CA ILE A 79 -7.83 6.89 -6.94
C ILE A 79 -9.07 7.38 -6.20
N LEU A 80 -10.23 7.18 -6.83
CA LEU A 80 -11.52 7.45 -6.19
C LEU A 80 -12.00 6.15 -5.54
N VAL A 81 -12.37 6.25 -4.27
CA VAL A 81 -12.83 5.12 -3.45
C VAL A 81 -14.16 5.45 -2.80
N LYS A 82 -14.93 4.43 -2.44
CA LYS A 82 -16.18 4.62 -1.71
C LYS A 82 -15.87 5.02 -0.27
N ALA A 83 -16.58 6.02 0.24
CA ALA A 83 -16.51 6.40 1.65
C ALA A 83 -16.99 5.26 2.56
N GLU A 84 -16.57 5.28 3.84
CA GLU A 84 -17.02 4.34 4.87
C GLU A 84 -16.75 2.85 4.56
N ARG A 85 -15.71 2.58 3.77
CA ARG A 85 -15.20 1.23 3.49
C ARG A 85 -13.83 1.03 4.11
N TYR A 86 -13.48 -0.24 4.28
CA TYR A 86 -12.15 -0.68 4.70
C TYR A 86 -11.34 -1.03 3.46
N TYR A 87 -10.13 -0.50 3.39
CA TYR A 87 -9.17 -0.83 2.34
C TYR A 87 -7.89 -1.37 2.98
N THR A 88 -7.23 -2.29 2.29
CA THR A 88 -5.86 -2.70 2.63
C THR A 88 -4.99 -2.40 1.44
N LEU A 89 -3.92 -1.64 1.64
CA LEU A 89 -2.88 -1.48 0.63
C LEU A 89 -1.95 -2.67 0.75
N ARG A 90 -1.93 -3.53 -0.26
CA ARG A 90 -0.96 -4.62 -0.39
C ARG A 90 0.04 -4.28 -1.48
N ALA A 91 1.32 -4.44 -1.19
CA ALA A 91 2.39 -4.39 -2.18
C ALA A 91 3.25 -5.65 -2.04
N TYR A 92 3.60 -6.26 -3.18
CA TYR A 92 4.68 -7.25 -3.21
C TYR A 92 5.98 -6.48 -3.39
N LEU A 93 6.94 -6.73 -2.50
CA LEU A 93 8.18 -5.99 -2.43
C LEU A 93 9.37 -6.95 -2.46
N ARG A 94 10.46 -6.53 -3.10
CA ARG A 94 11.78 -7.14 -3.01
C ARG A 94 12.84 -6.05 -3.00
N SER A 95 14.01 -6.35 -2.46
CA SER A 95 15.16 -5.46 -2.43
C SER A 95 16.45 -6.27 -2.38
N ASP A 96 17.48 -5.78 -3.06
CA ASP A 96 18.86 -6.26 -2.99
C ASP A 96 19.72 -5.47 -1.98
N ILE A 97 19.11 -4.52 -1.26
CA ILE A 97 19.80 -3.76 -0.20
C ILE A 97 20.18 -4.69 0.93
N ALA A 98 21.47 -4.73 1.28
CA ALA A 98 21.96 -5.46 2.44
C ALA A 98 21.41 -4.82 3.72
N ILE A 99 20.58 -5.57 4.45
CA ILE A 99 20.03 -5.14 5.74
C ILE A 99 21.02 -5.52 6.85
N PRO A 100 21.66 -4.56 7.55
CA PRO A 100 22.58 -4.87 8.63
C PRO A 100 21.83 -5.47 9.85
N GLU A 101 22.49 -6.37 10.59
CA GLU A 101 21.90 -7.11 11.73
C GLU A 101 21.58 -6.24 12.97
N LYS A 102 21.99 -4.96 13.00
CA LYS A 102 21.77 -4.06 14.14
C LYS A 102 20.79 -2.93 13.81
N GLU A 103 19.69 -2.94 14.57
CA GLU A 103 18.66 -1.92 14.82
C GLU A 103 17.90 -1.34 13.62
N ASP A 104 16.56 -1.49 13.65
CA ASP A 104 15.51 -0.67 13.01
C ASP A 104 15.77 -0.11 11.60
N TYR A 105 16.58 -0.78 10.79
CA TYR A 105 16.73 -0.44 9.39
C TYR A 105 15.44 -0.84 8.67
N ALA A 106 14.71 0.14 8.12
CA ALA A 106 13.56 -0.08 7.27
C ALA A 106 13.82 0.55 5.90
N ASN A 107 13.89 -0.27 4.86
CA ASN A 107 14.25 0.18 3.51
C ASN A 107 13.05 0.62 2.67
N THR A 108 11.83 0.37 3.12
CA THR A 108 10.61 0.66 2.37
C THR A 108 9.60 1.43 3.21
N PHE A 109 9.06 2.51 2.64
CA PHE A 109 7.97 3.28 3.22
C PHE A 109 6.74 3.17 2.31
N LEU A 110 5.59 2.86 2.90
CA LEU A 110 4.31 2.83 2.22
C LEU A 110 3.33 3.78 2.94
N THR A 111 2.49 4.48 2.17
CA THR A 111 1.50 5.41 2.73
C THR A 111 0.22 5.40 1.91
N LEU A 112 -0.90 5.56 2.62
CA LEU A 112 -2.22 5.79 2.06
C LEU A 112 -2.76 7.11 2.61
N GLU A 113 -2.99 8.07 1.71
CA GLU A 113 -3.49 9.40 2.08
C GLU A 113 -4.91 9.60 1.57
N CYS A 114 -5.83 9.91 2.48
CA CYS A 114 -7.18 10.33 2.15
C CYS A 114 -7.20 11.85 1.98
N LEU A 115 -7.67 12.30 0.82
CA LEU A 115 -7.79 13.71 0.48
C LEU A 115 -9.24 14.18 0.57
N ASN A 116 -9.46 15.39 1.07
CA ASN A 116 -10.76 16.06 0.93
C ASN A 116 -10.92 16.68 -0.47
N TRP A 117 -12.09 17.27 -0.72
CA TRP A 117 -12.40 17.96 -1.99
C TRP A 117 -11.43 19.11 -2.33
N ARG A 118 -10.77 19.71 -1.33
CA ARG A 118 -9.71 20.72 -1.49
C ARG A 118 -8.33 20.12 -1.73
N LYS A 119 -8.23 18.80 -1.97
CA LYS A 119 -6.98 18.04 -2.13
C LYS A 119 -6.05 18.10 -0.91
N LYS A 120 -6.56 18.42 0.28
CA LYS A 120 -5.79 18.38 1.52
C LYS A 120 -5.88 17.00 2.15
N VAL A 121 -4.77 16.50 2.68
CA VAL A 121 -4.73 15.25 3.45
C VAL A 121 -5.57 15.43 4.71
N ILE A 122 -6.59 14.61 4.88
CA ILE A 122 -7.46 14.57 6.07
C ILE A 122 -7.20 13.33 6.92
N LYS A 123 -6.59 12.31 6.35
CA LYS A 123 -6.16 11.11 7.06
C LYS A 123 -4.98 10.48 6.33
N ARG A 124 -4.03 9.96 7.09
CA ARG A 124 -2.85 9.25 6.59
C ARG A 124 -2.67 7.97 7.41
N GLU A 125 -2.47 6.87 6.71
CA GLU A 125 -2.00 5.60 7.28
C GLU A 125 -0.66 5.30 6.62
N TRP A 126 0.34 4.87 7.38
CA TRP A 126 1.67 4.60 6.85
C TRP A 126 2.34 3.48 7.64
N GLY A 127 3.38 2.91 7.04
CA GLY A 127 4.26 1.98 7.73
C GLY A 127 5.60 1.88 7.03
N ILE A 128 6.59 1.57 7.85
CA ILE A 128 7.93 1.22 7.41
C ILE A 128 8.08 -0.29 7.48
N VAL A 129 8.61 -0.89 6.41
CA VAL A 129 8.80 -2.34 6.28
C VAL A 129 10.14 -2.63 5.66
N ASN A 130 10.62 -3.84 5.88
CA ASN A 130 11.79 -4.38 5.18
C ASN A 130 11.35 -5.23 4.00
N ALA A 131 11.82 -4.85 2.81
CA ALA A 131 11.83 -5.70 1.63
C ALA A 131 13.13 -6.52 1.65
N THR A 132 13.01 -7.83 1.43
CA THR A 132 14.13 -8.78 1.39
C THR A 132 14.46 -9.15 -0.07
N SER A 133 15.44 -10.02 -0.29
CA SER A 133 15.83 -10.46 -1.65
C SER A 133 14.72 -11.20 -2.41
N SER A 134 13.69 -11.67 -1.72
CA SER A 134 12.56 -12.40 -2.29
C SER A 134 11.31 -11.55 -2.30
N TRP A 135 10.41 -11.81 -3.25
CA TRP A 135 9.11 -11.14 -3.29
C TRP A 135 8.26 -11.54 -2.09
N GLU A 136 7.86 -10.54 -1.30
CA GLU A 136 7.02 -10.74 -0.13
C GLU A 136 5.84 -9.75 -0.13
N PRO A 137 4.62 -10.22 0.18
CA PRO A 137 3.49 -9.31 0.38
C PRO A 137 3.64 -8.55 1.70
N LYS A 138 3.46 -7.24 1.66
CA LYS A 138 3.29 -6.38 2.84
C LYS A 138 1.95 -5.69 2.79
N ASP A 139 1.21 -5.77 3.89
CA ASP A 139 -0.12 -5.20 4.05
C ASP A 139 -0.07 -3.98 4.96
N LEU A 140 -0.62 -2.87 4.46
CA LEU A 140 -1.00 -1.72 5.25
C LEU A 140 -2.52 -1.67 5.41
N PRO A 141 -3.06 -2.09 6.56
CA PRO A 141 -4.48 -1.97 6.81
C PRO A 141 -4.84 -0.49 6.94
N SER A 142 -5.83 -0.02 6.18
CA SER A 142 -6.46 1.27 6.51
C SER A 142 -7.46 1.05 7.63
N ARG A 143 -7.36 1.85 8.69
CA ARG A 143 -8.50 2.00 9.62
C ARG A 143 -9.68 2.59 8.84
N PRO A 144 -10.93 2.34 9.25
CA PRO A 144 -12.08 2.81 8.48
C PRO A 144 -11.96 4.31 8.23
N LEU A 145 -12.23 4.74 6.99
CA LEU A 145 -12.44 6.14 6.66
C LEU A 145 -13.78 6.55 7.28
N VAL A 146 -13.79 6.73 8.60
CA VAL A 146 -14.98 7.17 9.34
C VAL A 146 -15.16 8.65 9.06
N TRP A 147 -16.14 8.97 8.22
CA TRP A 147 -16.68 10.32 8.16
C TRP A 147 -17.60 10.49 9.37
N THR A 148 -17.16 11.22 10.39
CA THR A 148 -18.14 11.90 11.24
C THR A 148 -18.75 13.00 10.38
N HIS A 149 -19.99 12.83 9.96
CA HIS A 149 -20.83 13.89 9.41
C HIS A 149 -20.99 15.01 10.46
N SER A 150 -19.97 15.83 10.66
CA SER A 150 -20.11 17.10 11.36
C SER A 150 -20.51 18.15 10.33
N ARG A 151 -21.82 18.26 10.12
CA ARG A 151 -22.57 19.37 9.53
C ARG A 151 -22.18 19.81 8.11
N PHE A 152 -22.92 19.30 7.14
CA PHE A 152 -23.56 20.18 6.16
C PHE A 152 -25.06 20.03 6.37
N GLN A 153 -25.62 20.92 7.19
CA GLN A 153 -27.04 21.22 7.10
C GLN A 153 -27.27 21.84 5.72
N SER A 154 -28.22 21.25 5.01
CA SER A 154 -28.95 21.88 3.92
C SER A 154 -29.33 23.31 4.29
N HIS A 155 -28.97 24.27 3.44
CA HIS A 155 -29.85 25.40 3.21
C HIS A 155 -30.09 25.55 1.71
N HIS A 156 -31.38 25.69 1.43
CA HIS A 156 -32.10 25.84 0.18
C HIS A 156 -31.44 26.70 -0.87
#